data_AF-A0A554J1J2-F1
#
_entry.id   AF-A0A554J1J2-F1
#
_cell.length_a   1.000
_cell.length_b   1.000
_cell.length_c   1.000
_cell.angle_alpha   90.00
_cell.angle_beta   90.00
_cell.angle_gamma   90.00
#
_symmetry.space_group_name_H-M   'P 1'
#
loop_
_entity.id
_entity.type
_entity.pdbx_description
1 polymer ?
#
loop_
_entity_poly.entity_id
_entity_poly.type
_entity_poly.pdbx_seq_one_letter_code
_entity_poly.pdbx_strand_id
1 'polypeptide(L)'
;MMDLLSSRMSVRTYAACAVFALGTVFSLSLFLRYQEEQTAADAFFSSVLHMMGTHETVVVRGEALRIIDGKVETENGTAAFPSAERKALRIAYARALARRDPILGIPGNDPRFLAESVNQLSEVMDALVKKQTSAQDASSVRSMYPIRFLQSLAALEESRIAFIESGSDADELAYRAALSRTLAAGRFDSTSLDRALAVVAAGEEMRFQGFGGPISIRSMRDATRSIETQFGELENQARRLDMCLGGDVDSCYPSTLVVDRAFTEFPKETPRVSGSARSRIREVTALYAQTTTKRASPVFTDGTPIVLTQSTCLSELPPPYVVLLGGTSPWGIAPIWYVADIYFSPTKGSDAVILQYLAENHDIHYGRINPMMFYTCPDMGVDLAKAWAVRSTAEFALEHPEVAPTHRERLLSHGDIWYESDAYAYMRAALAETPIQRTTLTVREELEFVALLWNRNGVGLDGVLASIVRTESNRLDMYERGVPFDVSAKTNLLTRSAIPTLLLSDGQSIDILHAQSGTDIRASDFLTTLTTYGDMRNIVPHARIVHDLREFLIFEGVSL
;
A
#
# COMPACT_ATOMS: atom_id res chain seq x y z
N MET A 1 68.28 -10.87 63.58
CA MET A 1 68.18 -10.12 62.31
C MET A 1 67.25 -10.88 61.36
N MET A 2 65.95 -10.71 61.55
CA MET A 2 64.90 -11.10 60.60
C MET A 2 63.76 -10.10 60.84
N ASP A 3 63.72 -9.03 60.04
CA ASP A 3 62.66 -8.04 60.08
C ASP A 3 61.46 -8.56 59.29
N LEU A 4 60.41 -8.93 60.01
CA LEU A 4 59.07 -9.20 59.51
C LEU A 4 58.33 -7.87 59.32
N LEU A 5 58.39 -7.31 58.12
CA LEU A 5 57.49 -6.22 57.70
C LEU A 5 56.09 -6.79 57.41
N SER A 6 55.29 -6.86 58.48
CA SER A 6 53.84 -7.10 58.43
C SER A 6 53.12 -5.88 57.85
N SER A 7 52.91 -5.88 56.54
CA SER A 7 52.01 -4.94 55.87
C SER A 7 50.56 -5.32 56.18
N ARG A 8 49.96 -4.70 57.21
CA ARG A 8 48.51 -4.72 57.44
C ARG A 8 47.82 -3.90 56.35
N MET A 9 47.53 -4.53 55.21
CA MET A 9 46.52 -4.00 54.29
C MET A 9 45.18 -3.97 55.02
N SER A 10 44.57 -2.77 55.11
CA SER A 10 43.30 -2.59 55.81
C SER A 10 42.20 -3.42 55.12
N VAL A 11 41.21 -3.89 55.89
CA VAL A 11 40.03 -4.61 55.37
C VAL A 11 39.34 -3.85 54.22
N ARG A 12 39.42 -2.51 54.21
CA ARG A 12 38.93 -1.66 53.11
C ARG A 12 39.68 -1.87 51.79
N THR A 13 40.97 -2.17 51.85
CA THR A 13 41.81 -2.46 50.67
C THR A 13 41.46 -3.81 50.06
N TYR A 14 41.20 -4.83 50.88
CA TYR A 14 40.72 -6.14 50.40
C TYR A 14 39.32 -6.07 49.80
N ALA A 15 38.40 -5.32 50.42
CA ALA A 15 37.07 -5.09 49.88
C ALA A 15 37.11 -4.32 48.54
N ALA A 16 37.97 -3.30 48.41
CA ALA A 16 38.15 -2.55 47.16
C ALA A 16 38.72 -3.44 46.04
N CYS A 17 39.73 -4.27 46.33
CA CYS A 17 40.28 -5.21 45.36
C CYS A 17 39.27 -6.30 44.95
N ALA A 18 38.44 -6.78 45.87
CA ALA A 18 37.39 -7.76 45.56
C ALA A 18 36.29 -7.18 44.67
N VAL A 19 35.85 -5.94 44.92
CA VAL A 19 34.88 -5.23 44.06
C VAL A 19 35.47 -4.97 42.67
N PHE A 20 36.74 -4.57 42.59
CA PHE A 20 37.42 -4.37 41.31
C PHE A 20 37.57 -5.68 40.53
N ALA A 21 37.97 -6.77 41.20
CA ALA A 21 38.07 -8.10 40.59
C ALA A 21 36.71 -8.60 40.09
N LEU A 22 35.64 -8.47 40.88
CA LEU A 22 34.28 -8.82 40.47
C LEU A 22 33.80 -7.96 39.30
N GLY A 23 34.11 -6.65 39.30
CA GLY A 23 33.81 -5.75 38.18
C GLY A 23 34.54 -6.15 36.89
N THR A 24 35.81 -6.55 36.99
CA THR A 24 36.59 -7.02 35.83
C THR A 24 36.10 -8.36 35.30
N VAL A 25 35.76 -9.32 36.17
CA VAL A 25 35.19 -10.62 35.78
C VAL A 25 33.82 -10.43 35.13
N PHE A 26 32.97 -9.57 35.70
CA PHE A 26 31.69 -9.23 35.11
C PHE A 26 31.84 -8.57 33.73
N SER A 27 32.72 -7.58 33.61
CA SER A 27 33.00 -6.90 32.33
C SER A 27 33.58 -7.86 31.28
N LEU A 28 34.49 -8.76 31.68
CA LEU A 28 35.05 -9.79 30.81
C LEU A 28 33.99 -10.80 30.36
N SER A 29 33.11 -11.21 31.28
CA SER A 29 32.01 -12.12 30.95
C SER A 29 31.01 -11.50 29.97
N LEU A 30 30.69 -10.20 30.13
CA LEU A 30 29.88 -9.45 29.18
C LEU A 30 30.59 -9.32 27.83
N PHE A 31 31.90 -9.06 27.83
CA PHE A 31 32.68 -8.94 26.60
C PHE A 31 32.77 -10.27 25.84
N LEU A 32 33.00 -11.38 26.54
CA LEU A 32 33.04 -12.71 25.93
C LEU A 32 31.68 -13.11 25.36
N ARG A 33 30.60 -12.87 26.12
CA ARG A 33 29.24 -13.10 25.64
C ARG A 33 28.92 -12.23 24.41
N TYR A 34 29.32 -10.97 24.41
CA TYR A 34 29.18 -10.09 23.25
C TYR A 34 29.96 -10.63 22.04
N GLN A 35 31.20 -11.10 22.21
CA GLN A 35 31.97 -11.71 21.12
C GLN A 35 31.31 -12.98 20.56
N GLU A 36 30.75 -13.83 21.44
CA GLU A 36 30.02 -15.03 21.06
C GLU A 36 28.76 -14.70 20.26
N GLU A 37 27.93 -13.77 20.75
CA GLU A 37 26.74 -13.27 20.06
C GLU A 37 27.09 -12.68 18.68
N GLN A 38 28.18 -11.91 18.58
CA GLN A 38 28.62 -11.34 17.30
C GLN A 38 29.14 -12.40 16.32
N THR A 39 29.83 -13.43 16.81
CA THR A 39 30.30 -14.54 15.95
C THR A 39 29.13 -15.36 15.42
N ALA A 40 28.11 -15.59 16.26
CA ALA A 40 26.87 -16.23 15.85
C ALA A 40 26.12 -15.40 14.79
N ALA A 41 26.08 -14.07 14.95
CA ALA A 41 25.49 -13.15 13.97
C ALA A 41 26.23 -13.18 12.61
N ASP A 42 27.56 -13.15 12.62
CA ASP A 42 28.37 -13.23 11.39
C ASP A 42 28.06 -14.54 10.62
N ALA A 43 28.04 -15.67 11.33
CA ALA A 43 27.71 -16.98 10.75
C ALA A 43 26.26 -17.03 10.23
N PHE A 44 25.32 -16.43 10.95
CA PHE A 44 23.92 -16.34 10.55
C PHE A 44 23.78 -15.53 9.26
N PHE A 45 24.29 -14.30 9.20
CA PHE A 45 24.17 -13.44 8.02
C PHE A 45 24.84 -14.06 6.79
N SER A 46 26.04 -14.61 6.96
CA SER A 46 26.74 -15.32 5.89
C SER A 46 25.90 -16.49 5.36
N SER A 47 25.36 -17.33 6.24
CA SER A 47 24.51 -18.48 5.87
C SER A 47 23.24 -18.06 5.12
N VAL A 48 22.55 -17.02 5.58
CA VAL A 48 21.33 -16.54 4.93
C VAL A 48 21.64 -15.94 3.54
N LEU A 49 22.68 -15.12 3.43
CA LEU A 49 23.10 -14.52 2.16
C LEU A 49 23.61 -15.58 1.17
N HIS A 50 24.22 -16.66 1.67
CA HIS A 50 24.58 -17.83 0.87
C HIS A 50 23.34 -18.54 0.34
N MET A 51 22.35 -18.81 1.20
CA MET A 51 21.09 -19.44 0.81
C MET A 51 20.34 -18.63 -0.26
N MET A 52 20.44 -17.30 -0.21
CA MET A 52 19.85 -16.39 -1.17
C MET A 52 20.66 -16.24 -2.47
N GLY A 53 21.86 -16.83 -2.54
CA GLY A 53 22.82 -16.62 -3.63
C GLY A 53 23.03 -15.14 -3.92
N THR A 54 23.34 -14.36 -2.88
CA THR A 54 23.52 -12.91 -3.01
C THR A 54 24.83 -12.57 -3.72
N HIS A 55 24.73 -11.73 -4.75
CA HIS A 55 25.87 -11.14 -5.46
C HIS A 55 25.68 -9.63 -5.52
N GLU A 56 26.29 -8.89 -4.60
CA GLU A 56 26.10 -7.44 -4.51
C GLU A 56 27.34 -6.70 -4.00
N THR A 57 27.32 -5.38 -4.11
CA THR A 57 28.33 -4.51 -3.50
C THR A 57 27.68 -3.68 -2.40
N VAL A 58 28.34 -3.57 -1.26
CA VAL A 58 27.95 -2.71 -0.12
C VAL A 58 29.09 -1.76 0.22
N VAL A 59 28.75 -0.60 0.79
CA VAL A 59 29.73 0.43 1.15
C VAL A 59 29.82 0.54 2.66
N VAL A 60 30.97 0.19 3.23
CA VAL A 60 31.25 0.30 4.67
C VAL A 60 32.24 1.43 4.88
N ARG A 61 31.82 2.54 5.50
CA ARG A 61 32.71 3.69 5.79
C ARG A 61 33.44 4.22 4.54
N GLY A 62 32.78 4.18 3.39
CA GLY A 62 33.32 4.63 2.10
C GLY A 62 34.15 3.58 1.34
N GLU A 63 34.35 2.38 1.89
CA GLU A 63 35.00 1.27 1.19
C GLU A 63 33.94 0.34 0.56
N ALA A 64 34.07 0.09 -0.74
CA ALA A 64 33.22 -0.85 -1.47
C ALA A 64 33.68 -2.29 -1.23
N LEU A 65 32.76 -3.14 -0.76
CA LEU A 65 32.99 -4.53 -0.47
C LEU A 65 31.98 -5.39 -1.25
N ARG A 66 32.49 -6.42 -1.90
CA ARG A 66 31.72 -7.38 -2.69
C ARG A 66 31.24 -8.51 -1.79
N ILE A 67 29.98 -8.85 -1.92
CA ILE A 67 29.35 -9.98 -1.23
C ILE A 67 28.97 -11.00 -2.28
N ILE A 68 29.56 -12.19 -2.16
CA ILE A 68 29.38 -13.30 -3.08
C ILE A 68 29.03 -14.53 -2.26
N ASP A 69 27.78 -14.97 -2.35
CA ASP A 69 27.28 -16.18 -1.67
C ASP A 69 27.61 -16.20 -0.17
N GLY A 70 27.44 -15.05 0.50
CA GLY A 70 27.71 -14.88 1.93
C GLY A 70 29.17 -14.68 2.31
N LYS A 71 30.09 -14.55 1.35
CA LYS A 71 31.50 -14.20 1.59
C LYS A 71 31.75 -12.73 1.25
N VAL A 72 32.63 -12.07 2.01
CA VAL A 72 33.01 -10.68 1.79
C VAL A 72 34.42 -10.56 1.23
N GLU A 73 34.54 -9.87 0.11
CA GLU A 73 35.80 -9.60 -0.58
C GLU A 73 35.93 -8.10 -0.85
N THR A 74 37.16 -7.59 -0.89
CA THR A 74 37.44 -6.26 -1.43
C THR A 74 37.23 -6.26 -2.94
N GLU A 75 37.20 -5.08 -3.58
CA GLU A 75 37.15 -4.99 -5.05
C GLU A 75 38.28 -5.76 -5.75
N ASN A 76 39.43 -5.91 -5.08
CA ASN A 76 40.60 -6.64 -5.58
C ASN A 76 40.52 -8.16 -5.33
N GLY A 77 39.40 -8.67 -4.79
CA GLY A 77 39.20 -10.10 -4.51
C GLY A 77 39.96 -10.62 -3.29
N THR A 78 40.41 -9.74 -2.39
CA THR A 78 41.05 -10.15 -1.13
C THR A 78 40.01 -10.23 0.00
N ALA A 79 40.24 -11.09 0.99
CA ALA A 79 39.39 -11.12 2.19
C ALA A 79 39.38 -9.75 2.88
N ALA A 80 38.20 -9.31 3.31
CA ALA A 80 38.04 -8.09 4.10
C ALA A 80 38.55 -8.30 5.54
N PHE A 81 38.86 -7.20 6.25
CA PHE A 81 39.13 -7.29 7.68
C PHE A 81 37.88 -7.76 8.45
N PRO A 82 38.00 -8.56 9.53
CA PRO A 82 36.83 -9.14 10.22
C PRO A 82 35.77 -8.11 10.64
N SER A 83 36.19 -6.94 11.10
CA SER A 83 35.27 -5.87 11.49
C SER A 83 34.52 -5.22 10.31
N ALA A 84 35.13 -5.22 9.12
CA ALA A 84 34.53 -4.71 7.89
C ALA A 84 33.63 -5.77 7.25
N GLU A 85 34.07 -7.03 7.25
CA GLU A 85 33.30 -8.21 6.86
C GLU A 85 31.97 -8.29 7.62
N ARG A 86 32.00 -8.24 8.95
CA ARG A 86 30.80 -8.22 9.79
C ARG A 86 29.81 -7.14 9.37
N LYS A 87 30.30 -5.91 9.21
CA LYS A 87 29.45 -4.77 8.83
C LYS A 87 28.87 -4.97 7.44
N ALA A 88 29.67 -5.45 6.50
CA ALA A 88 29.23 -5.72 5.14
C ALA A 88 28.11 -6.77 5.12
N LEU A 89 28.28 -7.90 5.82
CA LEU A 89 27.27 -8.96 5.93
C LEU A 89 25.96 -8.43 6.54
N ARG A 90 26.04 -7.67 7.63
CA ARG A 90 24.89 -7.05 8.27
C ARG A 90 24.17 -6.06 7.34
N ILE A 91 24.91 -5.22 6.61
CA ILE A 91 24.34 -4.25 5.66
C ILE A 91 23.65 -4.97 4.49
N ALA A 92 24.28 -6.00 3.92
CA ALA A 92 23.65 -6.81 2.87
C ALA A 92 22.37 -7.50 3.35
N TYR A 93 22.39 -8.06 4.56
CA TYR A 93 21.20 -8.64 5.15
C TYR A 93 20.08 -7.58 5.33
N ALA A 94 20.42 -6.40 5.85
CA ALA A 94 19.47 -5.29 5.98
C ALA A 94 18.93 -4.81 4.62
N ARG A 95 19.79 -4.73 3.60
CA ARG A 95 19.43 -4.34 2.23
C ARG A 95 18.52 -5.37 1.59
N ALA A 96 18.80 -6.66 1.77
CA ALA A 96 17.95 -7.74 1.33
C ALA A 96 16.55 -7.66 1.96
N LEU A 97 16.46 -7.36 3.26
CA LEU A 97 15.18 -7.12 3.93
C LEU A 97 14.46 -5.89 3.37
N ALA A 98 15.16 -4.76 3.20
CA ALA A 98 14.57 -3.55 2.62
C ALA A 98 14.04 -3.77 1.20
N ARG A 99 14.68 -4.66 0.44
CA ARG A 99 14.29 -5.02 -0.93
C ARG A 99 13.12 -6.00 -0.98
N ARG A 100 13.10 -7.02 -0.12
CA ARG A 100 12.19 -8.18 -0.26
C ARG A 100 11.05 -8.21 0.74
N ASP A 101 11.23 -7.61 1.91
CA ASP A 101 10.22 -7.56 2.97
C ASP A 101 10.38 -6.29 3.85
N PRO A 102 10.23 -5.09 3.27
CA PRO A 102 10.37 -3.84 4.02
C PRO A 102 9.25 -3.73 5.06
N ILE A 103 9.57 -3.60 6.36
CA ILE A 103 8.57 -3.52 7.45
C ILE A 103 7.37 -2.63 7.09
N LEU A 104 7.67 -1.44 6.57
CA LEU A 104 6.72 -0.53 5.96
C LEU A 104 7.36 0.05 4.70
N GLY A 105 6.60 0.17 3.63
CA GLY A 105 7.05 0.76 2.38
C GLY A 105 5.93 0.73 1.35
N ILE A 106 6.15 1.40 0.22
CA ILE A 106 5.15 1.48 -0.86
C ILE A 106 5.80 1.10 -2.19
N PRO A 107 6.34 -0.14 -2.29
CA PRO A 107 7.05 -0.56 -3.50
C PRO A 107 6.16 -0.39 -4.73
N GLY A 108 6.74 0.16 -5.80
CA GLY A 108 6.03 0.44 -7.05
C GLY A 108 5.25 1.76 -7.10
N ASN A 109 5.44 2.65 -6.13
CA ASN A 109 4.93 4.02 -6.16
C ASN A 109 6.08 5.01 -6.39
N ASP A 110 5.82 6.18 -6.99
CA ASP A 110 6.83 7.26 -7.08
C ASP A 110 6.78 8.13 -5.80
N PRO A 111 7.83 8.13 -4.96
CA PRO A 111 7.83 8.89 -3.70
C PRO A 111 7.73 10.41 -3.92
N ARG A 112 8.25 10.94 -5.03
CA ARG A 112 8.17 12.37 -5.35
C ARG A 112 6.76 12.76 -5.76
N PHE A 113 6.14 11.96 -6.64
CA PHE A 113 4.76 12.17 -7.03
C PHE A 113 3.79 12.02 -5.84
N LEU A 114 4.05 11.08 -4.94
CA LEU A 114 3.32 10.97 -3.68
C LEU A 114 3.47 12.26 -2.86
N ALA A 115 4.69 12.75 -2.64
CA ALA A 115 4.93 13.97 -1.87
C ALA A 115 4.21 15.21 -2.47
N GLU A 116 4.24 15.36 -3.81
CA GLU A 116 3.50 16.41 -4.51
C GLU A 116 1.98 16.28 -4.28
N SER A 117 1.44 15.08 -4.40
CA SER A 117 0.02 14.79 -4.17
C SER A 117 -0.39 15.03 -2.71
N VAL A 118 0.48 14.76 -1.74
CA VAL A 118 0.22 15.06 -0.32
C VAL A 118 0.16 16.57 -0.08
N ASN A 119 1.04 17.34 -0.72
CA ASN A 119 0.99 18.81 -0.62
C ASN A 119 -0.33 19.36 -1.17
N GLN A 120 -0.78 18.86 -2.32
CA GLN A 120 -2.08 19.24 -2.89
C GLN A 120 -3.23 18.83 -1.96
N LEU A 121 -3.20 17.63 -1.35
CA LEU A 121 -4.21 17.23 -0.38
C LEU A 121 -4.23 18.15 0.85
N SER A 122 -3.06 18.58 1.33
CA SER A 122 -2.94 19.52 2.44
C SER A 122 -3.57 20.87 2.11
N GLU A 123 -3.39 21.38 0.88
CA GLU A 123 -4.01 22.63 0.43
C GLU A 123 -5.54 22.53 0.39
N VAL A 124 -6.06 21.41 -0.12
CA VAL A 124 -7.50 21.13 -0.16
C VAL A 124 -8.07 21.02 1.26
N MET A 125 -7.38 20.31 2.15
CA MET A 125 -7.74 20.21 3.56
C MET A 125 -7.80 21.59 4.21
N ASP A 126 -6.78 22.44 4.04
CA ASP A 126 -6.75 23.78 4.60
C ASP A 126 -7.89 24.67 4.07
N ALA A 127 -8.27 24.49 2.81
CA ALA A 127 -9.41 25.19 2.26
C ALA A 127 -10.75 24.71 2.84
N LEU A 128 -10.93 23.40 3.06
CA LEU A 128 -12.09 22.83 3.76
C LEU A 128 -12.16 23.30 5.22
N VAL A 129 -11.03 23.40 5.91
CA VAL A 129 -10.90 23.92 7.28
C VAL A 129 -11.40 25.36 7.37
N LYS A 130 -11.08 26.20 6.38
CA LYS A 130 -11.55 27.60 6.32
C LYS A 130 -13.07 27.73 6.13
N LYS A 131 -13.75 26.67 5.67
CA LYS A 131 -15.23 26.66 5.54
C LYS A 131 -15.94 26.27 6.84
N GLN A 132 -15.21 25.83 7.87
CA GLN A 132 -15.81 25.41 9.13
C GLN A 132 -16.21 26.62 9.99
N THR A 133 -17.34 26.49 10.69
CA THR A 133 -17.94 27.58 11.48
C THR A 133 -17.33 27.73 12.87
N SER A 134 -16.70 26.67 13.39
CA SER A 134 -16.07 26.67 14.72
C SER A 134 -14.63 26.16 14.68
N ALA A 135 -13.83 26.56 15.67
CA ALA A 135 -12.46 26.06 15.82
C ALA A 135 -12.42 24.54 16.09
N GLN A 136 -13.46 23.99 16.72
CA GLN A 136 -13.58 22.56 16.99
C GLN A 136 -13.85 21.79 15.69
N ASP A 137 -14.77 22.25 14.85
CA ASP A 137 -15.06 21.67 13.54
C ASP A 137 -13.85 21.77 12.61
N ALA A 138 -13.18 22.92 12.60
CA ALA A 138 -11.92 23.12 11.90
C ALA A 138 -10.85 22.11 12.34
N SER A 139 -10.74 21.84 13.64
CA SER A 139 -9.81 20.82 14.16
C SER A 139 -10.21 19.41 13.73
N SER A 140 -11.50 19.10 13.72
CA SER A 140 -12.02 17.79 13.30
C SER A 140 -11.76 17.51 11.82
N VAL A 141 -11.96 18.51 10.95
CA VAL A 141 -11.67 18.41 9.51
C VAL A 141 -10.18 18.20 9.23
N ARG A 142 -9.28 18.83 10.02
CA ARG A 142 -7.82 18.58 9.89
C ARG A 142 -7.42 17.12 10.15
N SER A 143 -8.23 16.36 10.87
CA SER A 143 -7.96 14.96 11.17
C SER A 143 -8.50 13.99 10.11
N MET A 144 -9.07 14.46 8.99
CA MET A 144 -9.66 13.59 7.97
C MET A 144 -8.66 12.89 7.06
N TYR A 145 -7.45 13.43 6.97
CA TYR A 145 -6.40 12.96 6.08
C TYR A 145 -5.10 12.77 6.87
N PRO A 146 -4.36 11.66 6.67
CA PRO A 146 -3.16 11.37 7.43
C PRO A 146 -1.93 12.06 6.81
N ILE A 147 -1.96 13.40 6.71
CA ILE A 147 -0.96 14.20 5.97
C ILE A 147 0.46 13.94 6.50
N ARG A 148 0.64 13.85 7.82
CA ARG A 148 1.97 13.69 8.42
C ARG A 148 2.54 12.31 8.13
N PHE A 149 1.70 11.29 8.21
CA PHE A 149 2.08 9.93 7.84
C PHE A 149 2.48 9.87 6.37
N LEU A 150 1.65 10.39 5.46
CA LEU A 150 1.91 10.29 4.02
C LEU A 150 3.18 11.05 3.60
N GLN A 151 3.44 12.23 4.18
CA GLN A 151 4.71 12.94 3.97
C GLN A 151 5.91 12.11 4.45
N SER A 152 5.79 11.48 5.61
CA SER A 152 6.86 10.63 6.16
C SER A 152 7.03 9.34 5.36
N LEU A 153 5.95 8.78 4.81
CA LEU A 153 5.93 7.59 3.99
C LEU A 153 6.67 7.80 2.66
N ALA A 154 6.45 8.95 2.00
CA ALA A 154 7.21 9.34 0.81
C ALA A 154 8.72 9.40 1.09
N ALA A 155 9.12 10.07 2.19
CA ALA A 155 10.52 10.16 2.59
C ALA A 155 11.13 8.81 3.02
N LEU A 156 10.32 7.92 3.60
CA LEU A 156 10.71 6.55 3.93
C LEU A 156 11.03 5.76 2.66
N GLU A 157 10.15 5.82 1.66
CA GLU A 157 10.34 5.10 0.40
C GLU A 157 11.55 5.63 -0.37
N GLU A 158 11.76 6.95 -0.42
CA GLU A 158 12.95 7.55 -1.01
C GLU A 158 14.24 7.08 -0.31
N SER A 159 14.25 7.04 1.03
CA SER A 159 15.39 6.54 1.81
C SER A 159 15.62 5.03 1.58
N ARG A 160 14.53 4.26 1.39
CA ARG A 160 14.58 2.82 1.09
C ARG A 160 15.24 2.57 -0.26
N ILE A 161 14.81 3.29 -1.29
CA ILE A 161 15.36 3.19 -2.65
C ILE A 161 16.84 3.58 -2.64
N ALA A 162 17.20 4.71 -2.02
CA ALA A 162 18.58 5.15 -1.90
C ALA A 162 19.47 4.09 -1.21
N PHE A 163 18.98 3.48 -0.12
CA PHE A 163 19.69 2.40 0.55
C PHE A 163 19.83 1.14 -0.32
N ILE A 164 18.77 0.76 -1.03
CA ILE A 164 18.80 -0.39 -1.94
C ILE A 164 19.75 -0.15 -3.11
N GLU A 165 19.93 1.08 -3.57
CA GLU A 165 20.85 1.40 -4.67
C GLU A 165 22.30 1.47 -4.17
N SER A 166 22.56 2.19 -3.08
CA SER A 166 23.91 2.45 -2.59
C SER A 166 24.52 1.29 -1.78
N GLY A 167 23.69 0.55 -1.04
CA GLY A 167 24.13 -0.43 -0.06
C GLY A 167 25.07 0.15 1.00
N SER A 168 24.93 1.44 1.35
CA SER A 168 25.81 2.13 2.30
C SER A 168 25.31 2.07 3.75
N ASP A 169 26.23 2.14 4.72
CA ASP A 169 25.88 2.23 6.14
C ASP A 169 25.17 3.54 6.50
N ALA A 170 25.51 4.64 5.83
CA ALA A 170 24.85 5.93 6.01
C ALA A 170 23.39 5.91 5.56
N ASP A 171 23.10 5.33 4.40
CA ASP A 171 21.74 5.27 3.86
C ASP A 171 20.87 4.27 4.62
N GLU A 172 21.46 3.18 5.13
CA GLU A 172 20.75 2.26 6.03
C GLU A 172 20.27 2.98 7.30
N LEU A 173 21.13 3.79 7.92
CA LEU A 173 20.76 4.58 9.10
C LEU A 173 19.68 5.61 8.78
N ALA A 174 19.76 6.25 7.61
CA ALA A 174 18.74 7.18 7.13
C ALA A 174 17.38 6.48 6.95
N TYR A 175 17.37 5.31 6.32
CA TYR A 175 16.18 4.48 6.13
C TYR A 175 15.55 4.06 7.46
N ARG A 176 16.34 3.55 8.42
CA ARG A 176 15.84 3.16 9.75
C ARG A 176 15.28 4.34 10.54
N ALA A 177 15.92 5.50 10.44
CA ALA A 177 15.43 6.73 11.06
C ALA A 177 14.13 7.21 10.40
N ALA A 178 14.00 7.10 9.08
CA ALA A 178 12.77 7.40 8.36
C ALA A 178 11.64 6.46 8.78
N LEU A 179 11.89 5.16 8.90
CA LEU A 179 10.90 4.17 9.32
C LEU A 179 10.32 4.54 10.69
N SER A 180 11.18 4.84 11.66
CA SER A 180 10.77 5.25 13.01
C SER A 180 9.90 6.51 13.00
N ARG A 181 10.24 7.51 12.16
CA ARG A 181 9.44 8.74 12.03
C ARG A 181 8.06 8.46 11.41
N THR A 182 8.01 7.62 10.38
CA THR A 182 6.76 7.28 9.69
C THR A 182 5.79 6.53 10.59
N LEU A 183 6.29 5.56 11.38
CA LEU A 183 5.45 4.85 12.36
C LEU A 183 4.87 5.79 13.42
N ALA A 184 5.69 6.71 13.95
CA ALA A 184 5.23 7.71 14.91
C ALA A 184 4.18 8.67 14.31
N ALA A 185 4.35 9.07 13.04
CA ALA A 185 3.40 9.91 12.32
C ALA A 185 2.06 9.19 12.08
N GLY A 186 2.10 7.91 11.69
CA GLY A 186 0.91 7.06 11.53
C GLY A 186 0.08 6.95 12.80
N ARG A 187 0.73 6.71 13.93
CA ARG A 187 0.07 6.67 15.25
C ARG A 187 -0.53 8.01 15.65
N PHE A 188 0.16 9.12 15.36
CA PHE A 188 -0.35 10.45 15.64
C PHE A 188 -1.63 10.75 14.83
N ASP A 189 -1.62 10.46 13.53
CA ASP A 189 -2.75 10.74 12.63
C ASP A 189 -3.95 9.84 12.96
N SER A 190 -3.75 8.55 13.27
CA SER A 190 -4.83 7.65 13.70
C SER A 190 -5.48 8.09 15.01
N THR A 191 -4.67 8.48 16.01
CA THR A 191 -5.17 9.00 17.29
C THR A 191 -5.94 10.32 17.10
N SER A 192 -5.47 11.18 16.19
CA SER A 192 -6.12 12.45 15.86
C SER A 192 -7.50 12.24 15.25
N LEU A 193 -7.67 11.19 14.42
CA LEU A 193 -8.97 10.82 13.87
C LEU A 193 -9.92 10.27 14.92
N ASP A 194 -9.51 9.32 15.78
CA ASP A 194 -10.44 8.76 16.78
C ASP A 194 -10.99 9.86 17.70
N ARG A 195 -10.17 10.84 18.06
CA ARG A 195 -10.61 12.02 18.81
C ARG A 195 -11.62 12.87 18.02
N ALA A 196 -11.37 13.12 16.75
CA ALA A 196 -12.28 13.89 15.89
C ALA A 196 -13.63 13.16 15.71
N LEU A 197 -13.58 11.84 15.48
CA LEU A 197 -14.78 11.00 15.42
C LEU A 197 -15.54 11.03 16.75
N ALA A 198 -14.86 10.96 17.90
CA ALA A 198 -15.52 11.02 19.20
C ALA A 198 -16.24 12.36 19.45
N VAL A 199 -15.70 13.48 18.95
CA VAL A 199 -16.31 14.81 19.05
C VAL A 199 -17.54 14.93 18.15
N VAL A 200 -17.44 14.47 16.90
CA VAL A 200 -18.52 14.58 15.90
C VAL A 200 -19.66 13.58 16.17
N ALA A 201 -19.34 12.46 16.81
CA ALA A 201 -20.26 11.35 17.09
C ALA A 201 -21.12 11.51 18.35
N ALA A 202 -21.34 12.72 18.86
CA ALA A 202 -21.97 12.98 20.17
C ALA A 202 -23.46 12.56 20.31
N GLY A 203 -23.83 11.33 19.93
CA GLY A 203 -25.10 10.67 20.22
C GLY A 203 -25.85 10.08 19.02
N GLU A 204 -25.41 10.28 17.78
CA GLU A 204 -26.15 9.87 16.58
C GLU A 204 -25.55 8.64 15.87
N GLU A 205 -26.39 7.63 15.59
CA GLU A 205 -26.03 6.51 14.68
C GLU A 205 -26.24 6.93 13.22
N MET A 206 -25.42 7.85 12.72
CA MET A 206 -25.41 8.14 11.29
C MET A 206 -24.79 6.97 10.52
N ARG A 207 -25.46 6.56 9.44
CA ARG A 207 -25.08 5.45 8.55
C ARG A 207 -25.10 5.91 7.10
N PHE A 208 -24.11 5.49 6.33
CA PHE A 208 -24.02 5.73 4.90
C PHE A 208 -23.99 4.40 4.17
N GLN A 209 -24.70 4.30 3.05
CA GLN A 209 -24.72 3.08 2.23
C GLN A 209 -23.59 3.11 1.20
N GLY A 210 -22.91 1.98 1.03
CA GLY A 210 -21.91 1.75 -0.01
C GLY A 210 -22.04 0.34 -0.60
N PHE A 211 -21.27 0.03 -1.64
CA PHE A 211 -21.31 -1.29 -2.30
C PHE A 211 -20.83 -2.43 -1.40
N GLY A 212 -19.89 -2.15 -0.48
CA GLY A 212 -19.47 -3.09 0.55
C GLY A 212 -20.42 -3.15 1.77
N GLY A 213 -21.53 -2.41 1.76
CA GLY A 213 -22.49 -2.34 2.87
C GLY A 213 -22.43 -1.03 3.66
N PRO A 214 -23.21 -0.91 4.75
CA PRO A 214 -23.35 0.33 5.50
C PRO A 214 -22.09 0.68 6.29
N ILE A 215 -21.61 1.92 6.12
CA ILE A 215 -20.54 2.55 6.90
C ILE A 215 -21.18 3.32 8.06
N SER A 216 -20.70 3.10 9.27
CA SER A 216 -21.19 3.76 10.49
C SER A 216 -20.06 4.42 11.25
N ILE A 217 -20.40 5.35 12.14
CA ILE A 217 -19.43 5.91 13.09
C ILE A 217 -18.69 4.82 13.87
N ARG A 218 -19.44 3.80 14.33
CA ARG A 218 -18.87 2.70 15.10
C ARG A 218 -17.83 1.95 14.29
N SER A 219 -18.16 1.58 13.05
CA SER A 219 -17.23 0.85 12.19
C SER A 219 -16.01 1.69 11.81
N MET A 220 -16.16 3.00 11.58
CA MET A 220 -14.99 3.89 11.39
C MET A 220 -14.09 4.00 12.61
N ARG A 221 -14.66 4.04 13.82
CA ARG A 221 -13.86 4.04 15.06
C ARG A 221 -13.15 2.71 15.28
N ASP A 222 -13.83 1.59 15.02
CA ASP A 222 -13.25 0.27 15.15
C ASP A 222 -12.11 0.08 14.13
N ALA A 223 -12.28 0.57 12.89
CA ALA A 223 -11.21 0.64 11.90
C ALA A 223 -10.03 1.50 12.36
N THR A 224 -10.30 2.67 12.95
CA THR A 224 -9.24 3.57 13.46
C THR A 224 -8.44 2.91 14.60
N ARG A 225 -9.09 2.16 15.50
CA ARG A 225 -8.39 1.39 16.55
C ARG A 225 -7.58 0.22 15.97
N SER A 226 -8.09 -0.41 14.92
CA SER A 226 -7.37 -1.46 14.20
C SER A 226 -6.07 -0.90 13.59
N ILE A 227 -6.13 0.28 12.95
CA ILE A 227 -4.95 1.00 12.46
C ILE A 227 -3.92 1.24 13.59
N GLU A 228 -4.37 1.73 14.74
CA GLU A 228 -3.46 1.98 15.88
C GLU A 228 -2.76 0.69 16.33
N THR A 229 -3.50 -0.42 16.38
CA THR A 229 -2.96 -1.73 16.75
C THR A 229 -1.90 -2.19 15.75
N GLN A 230 -2.17 -2.05 14.44
CA GLN A 230 -1.23 -2.39 13.37
C GLN A 230 0.06 -1.57 13.45
N PHE A 231 -0.01 -0.25 13.70
CA PHE A 231 1.20 0.54 13.92
C PHE A 231 1.99 0.07 15.14
N GLY A 232 1.33 -0.38 16.21
CA GLY A 232 1.98 -1.01 17.36
C GLY A 232 2.71 -2.32 16.99
N GLU A 233 2.14 -3.13 16.10
CA GLU A 233 2.78 -4.34 15.58
C GLU A 233 3.99 -4.02 14.70
N LEU A 234 3.88 -3.03 13.81
CA LEU A 234 4.99 -2.57 12.97
C LEU A 234 6.14 -1.98 13.81
N GLU A 235 5.86 -1.24 14.88
CA GLU A 235 6.88 -0.78 15.83
C GLU A 235 7.59 -1.96 16.52
N ASN A 236 6.85 -3.01 16.90
CA ASN A 236 7.43 -4.22 17.45
C ASN A 236 8.35 -4.90 16.42
N GLN A 237 7.92 -5.01 15.16
CA GLN A 237 8.74 -5.57 14.08
C GLN A 237 10.02 -4.74 13.86
N ALA A 238 9.93 -3.41 13.85
CA ALA A 238 11.08 -2.51 13.74
C ALA A 238 12.07 -2.67 14.90
N ARG A 239 11.58 -2.74 16.15
CA ARG A 239 12.44 -3.00 17.31
C ARG A 239 13.16 -4.35 17.21
N ARG A 240 12.47 -5.37 16.70
CA ARG A 240 13.05 -6.71 16.54
C ARG A 240 14.09 -6.77 15.44
N LEU A 241 13.84 -6.09 14.32
CA LEU A 241 14.85 -5.90 13.29
C LEU A 241 16.09 -5.19 13.85
N ASP A 242 15.90 -4.15 14.66
CA ASP A 242 17.01 -3.44 15.29
C ASP A 242 17.85 -4.35 16.22
N MET A 243 17.21 -5.23 16.98
CA MET A 243 17.90 -6.23 17.80
C MET A 243 18.64 -7.25 16.93
N CYS A 244 18.00 -7.76 15.88
CA CYS A 244 18.61 -8.67 14.91
C CYS A 244 19.86 -8.07 14.27
N LEU A 245 19.76 -6.85 13.72
CA LEU A 245 20.90 -6.14 13.14
C LEU A 245 21.96 -5.76 14.18
N GLY A 246 21.58 -5.68 15.46
CA GLY A 246 22.49 -5.52 16.59
C GLY A 246 23.29 -6.78 16.97
N GLY A 247 22.91 -7.95 16.45
CA GLY A 247 23.57 -9.24 16.67
C GLY A 247 22.74 -10.27 17.46
N ASP A 248 21.52 -9.93 17.87
CA ASP A 248 20.60 -10.90 18.49
C ASP A 248 19.91 -11.75 17.41
N VAL A 249 20.54 -12.87 17.05
CA VAL A 249 20.07 -13.75 15.97
C VAL A 249 18.70 -14.39 16.24
N ASP A 250 18.29 -14.53 17.51
CA ASP A 250 16.98 -15.07 17.88
C ASP A 250 15.84 -14.09 17.52
N SER A 251 16.18 -12.81 17.36
CA SER A 251 15.28 -11.78 16.88
C SER A 251 15.20 -11.70 15.35
N CYS A 252 16.06 -12.43 14.62
CA CYS A 252 16.06 -12.45 13.16
C CYS A 252 15.03 -13.44 12.58
N TYR A 253 14.44 -13.09 11.43
CA TYR A 253 13.51 -13.95 10.70
C TYR A 253 14.02 -14.24 9.29
N PRO A 254 14.78 -15.32 9.08
CA PRO A 254 15.27 -15.64 7.74
C PRO A 254 14.13 -16.02 6.78
N SER A 255 13.01 -16.53 7.30
CA SER A 255 11.86 -16.93 6.47
C SER A 255 11.14 -15.77 5.82
N THR A 256 11.37 -14.51 6.22
CA THR A 256 10.81 -13.33 5.53
C THR A 256 11.54 -12.98 4.24
N LEU A 257 12.77 -13.48 4.06
CA LEU A 257 13.58 -13.27 2.86
C LEU A 257 13.24 -14.24 1.72
N VAL A 258 12.35 -15.19 1.98
CA VAL A 258 11.81 -16.14 1.00
C VAL A 258 10.60 -15.49 0.31
N VAL A 259 10.81 -15.08 -0.94
CA VAL A 259 9.84 -14.35 -1.78
C VAL A 259 8.57 -15.17 -2.09
N ASP A 260 8.64 -16.50 -1.93
CA ASP A 260 7.56 -17.46 -2.22
C ASP A 260 6.40 -17.44 -1.19
N ARG A 261 6.46 -16.60 -0.14
CA ARG A 261 5.41 -16.55 0.89
C ARG A 261 4.02 -16.22 0.36
N ALA A 262 3.90 -15.29 -0.60
CA ALA A 262 2.61 -14.98 -1.24
C ALA A 262 2.06 -16.15 -2.06
N PHE A 263 2.90 -17.11 -2.44
CA PHE A 263 2.61 -18.12 -3.46
C PHE A 263 2.33 -19.53 -2.92
N THR A 264 2.13 -19.64 -1.60
CA THR A 264 1.94 -20.93 -0.91
C THR A 264 0.55 -21.54 -1.08
N GLU A 265 -0.48 -20.74 -1.34
CA GLU A 265 -1.87 -21.20 -1.50
C GLU A 265 -2.41 -20.84 -2.87
N PHE A 266 -2.81 -21.83 -3.67
CA PHE A 266 -3.46 -21.53 -4.95
C PHE A 266 -4.72 -20.69 -4.71
N PRO A 267 -4.83 -19.48 -5.30
CA PRO A 267 -6.07 -18.72 -5.22
C PRO A 267 -7.18 -19.54 -5.86
N LYS A 268 -8.42 -19.29 -5.43
CA LYS A 268 -9.59 -19.81 -6.12
C LYS A 268 -9.49 -19.45 -7.61
N GLU A 269 -9.91 -20.35 -8.50
CA GLU A 269 -9.88 -20.04 -9.92
C GLU A 269 -10.70 -18.77 -10.20
N THR A 270 -10.09 -17.83 -10.93
CA THR A 270 -10.80 -16.62 -11.34
C THR A 270 -11.91 -17.00 -12.31
N PRO A 271 -13.17 -16.56 -12.08
CA PRO A 271 -14.29 -16.86 -12.97
C PRO A 271 -14.01 -16.38 -14.40
N ARG A 272 -14.16 -17.29 -15.37
CA ARG A 272 -13.93 -16.95 -16.79
C ARG A 272 -15.04 -16.06 -17.33
N VAL A 273 -14.64 -15.03 -18.08
CA VAL A 273 -15.58 -14.09 -18.69
C VAL A 273 -16.27 -14.77 -19.89
N SER A 274 -17.60 -14.86 -19.84
CA SER A 274 -18.39 -15.42 -20.95
C SER A 274 -18.34 -14.52 -22.19
N GLY A 275 -18.70 -15.05 -23.37
CA GLY A 275 -18.72 -14.26 -24.61
C GLY A 275 -19.65 -13.04 -24.55
N SER A 276 -20.80 -13.16 -23.87
CA SER A 276 -21.73 -12.05 -23.67
C SER A 276 -21.19 -11.00 -22.70
N ALA A 277 -20.54 -11.42 -21.61
CA ALA A 277 -19.88 -10.51 -20.67
C ALA A 277 -18.72 -9.77 -21.35
N ARG A 278 -17.93 -10.46 -22.19
CA ARG A 278 -16.87 -9.84 -23.00
C ARG A 278 -17.40 -8.78 -23.96
N SER A 279 -18.55 -9.02 -24.60
CA SER A 279 -19.22 -8.00 -25.42
C SER A 279 -19.61 -6.78 -24.59
N ARG A 280 -20.20 -7.01 -23.40
CA ARG A 280 -20.60 -5.93 -22.48
C ARG A 280 -19.43 -5.09 -22.01
N ILE A 281 -18.32 -5.72 -21.64
CA ILE A 281 -17.08 -5.02 -21.24
C ILE A 281 -16.61 -4.11 -22.38
N ARG A 282 -16.56 -4.61 -23.61
CA ARG A 282 -16.17 -3.79 -24.77
C ARG A 282 -17.13 -2.62 -25.01
N GLU A 283 -18.43 -2.83 -24.87
CA GLU A 283 -19.43 -1.75 -25.00
C GLU A 283 -19.25 -0.68 -23.92
N VAL A 284 -19.06 -1.08 -22.66
CA VAL A 284 -18.84 -0.17 -21.53
C VAL A 284 -17.53 0.61 -21.71
N THR A 285 -16.45 -0.06 -22.11
CA THR A 285 -15.17 0.59 -22.40
C THR A 285 -15.30 1.59 -23.55
N ALA A 286 -16.00 1.21 -24.64
CA ALA A 286 -16.29 2.11 -25.75
C ALA A 286 -17.16 3.30 -25.33
N LEU A 287 -18.11 3.09 -24.42
CA LEU A 287 -18.94 4.15 -23.86
C LEU A 287 -18.09 5.18 -23.11
N TYR A 288 -17.15 4.76 -22.25
CA TYR A 288 -16.19 5.67 -21.61
C TYR A 288 -15.28 6.39 -22.61
N ALA A 289 -14.80 5.67 -23.64
CA ALA A 289 -13.99 6.25 -24.70
C ALA A 289 -14.74 7.34 -25.49
N GLN A 290 -16.06 7.19 -25.70
CA GLN A 290 -16.91 8.17 -26.40
C GLN A 290 -17.24 9.40 -25.56
N THR A 291 -17.33 9.25 -24.23
CA THR A 291 -17.71 10.35 -23.35
C THR A 291 -16.55 11.28 -22.99
N THR A 292 -15.30 10.83 -23.12
CA THR A 292 -14.06 11.62 -22.92
C THR A 292 -13.59 12.23 -24.25
N THR A 293 -13.42 13.56 -24.37
CA THR A 293 -13.40 14.26 -25.69
C THR A 293 -12.03 14.77 -26.18
N LYS A 294 -10.93 14.56 -25.47
CA LYS A 294 -9.56 14.88 -25.92
C LYS A 294 -8.67 13.66 -26.04
N ARG A 295 -8.81 12.93 -27.16
CA ARG A 295 -8.24 11.58 -27.37
C ARG A 295 -8.76 10.66 -26.27
N ALA A 296 -9.72 9.78 -26.60
CA ALA A 296 -10.21 8.76 -25.68
C ALA A 296 -9.05 8.30 -24.78
N SER A 297 -9.17 8.53 -23.47
CA SER A 297 -8.05 8.31 -22.54
C SER A 297 -7.42 6.97 -22.88
N PRO A 298 -6.08 6.87 -23.08
CA PRO A 298 -5.43 5.64 -23.56
C PRO A 298 -5.83 4.41 -22.76
N VAL A 299 -6.25 4.63 -21.51
CA VAL A 299 -6.90 3.67 -20.61
C VAL A 299 -8.07 2.91 -21.24
N PHE A 300 -8.96 3.61 -21.93
CA PHE A 300 -10.18 3.03 -22.50
C PHE A 300 -9.98 2.59 -23.97
N THR A 301 -8.86 2.92 -24.60
CA THR A 301 -8.54 2.45 -25.96
C THR A 301 -7.57 1.27 -25.95
N ASP A 302 -6.56 1.35 -25.09
CA ASP A 302 -5.39 0.46 -25.09
C ASP A 302 -5.25 -0.33 -23.78
N GLY A 303 -6.00 0.04 -22.74
CA GLY A 303 -5.97 -0.65 -21.45
C GLY A 303 -6.53 -2.07 -21.56
N THR A 304 -5.81 -3.04 -20.98
CA THR A 304 -6.25 -4.44 -20.91
C THR A 304 -7.10 -4.67 -19.66
N PRO A 305 -8.37 -5.11 -19.79
CA PRO A 305 -9.19 -5.53 -18.66
C PRO A 305 -8.53 -6.60 -17.80
N ILE A 306 -8.65 -6.44 -16.49
CA ILE A 306 -8.15 -7.37 -15.47
C ILE A 306 -9.34 -7.95 -14.73
N VAL A 307 -9.36 -9.27 -14.59
CA VAL A 307 -10.38 -10.00 -13.85
C VAL A 307 -9.81 -10.40 -12.50
N LEU A 308 -10.43 -9.88 -11.44
CA LEU A 308 -10.11 -10.23 -10.07
C LEU A 308 -10.94 -11.46 -9.65
N THR A 309 -10.33 -12.32 -8.86
CA THR A 309 -10.95 -13.50 -8.23
C THR A 309 -11.96 -13.07 -7.17
N GLN A 310 -11.62 -12.01 -6.43
CA GLN A 310 -12.43 -11.39 -5.40
C GLN A 310 -12.17 -9.89 -5.40
N SER A 311 -13.20 -9.11 -5.12
CA SER A 311 -13.14 -7.66 -4.95
C SER A 311 -13.66 -7.28 -3.58
N THR A 312 -12.91 -6.44 -2.86
CA THR A 312 -13.36 -5.90 -1.57
C THR A 312 -14.46 -4.87 -1.77
N CYS A 313 -14.39 -4.08 -2.86
CA CYS A 313 -15.40 -3.07 -3.17
C CYS A 313 -16.72 -3.63 -3.71
N LEU A 314 -16.69 -4.82 -4.31
CA LEU A 314 -17.78 -5.43 -5.05
C LEU A 314 -18.16 -6.81 -4.48
N SER A 315 -17.78 -7.11 -3.24
CA SER A 315 -17.96 -8.43 -2.61
C SER A 315 -19.41 -8.93 -2.60
N GLU A 316 -20.37 -8.00 -2.56
CA GLU A 316 -21.82 -8.26 -2.58
C GLU A 316 -22.38 -8.51 -3.99
N LEU A 317 -21.57 -8.33 -5.03
CA LEU A 317 -21.95 -8.57 -6.42
C LEU A 317 -21.43 -9.94 -6.88
N PRO A 318 -22.16 -10.64 -7.77
CA PRO A 318 -21.65 -11.85 -8.37
C PRO A 318 -20.48 -11.53 -9.32
N PRO A 319 -19.46 -12.41 -9.40
CA PRO A 319 -18.37 -12.28 -10.37
C PRO A 319 -18.89 -12.40 -11.83
N PRO A 320 -18.11 -11.94 -12.84
CA PRO A 320 -16.71 -11.52 -12.76
C PRO A 320 -16.49 -10.06 -12.34
N TYR A 321 -15.45 -9.83 -11.53
CA TYR A 321 -15.01 -8.49 -11.13
C TYR A 321 -13.98 -7.98 -12.15
N VAL A 322 -14.46 -7.19 -13.12
CA VAL A 322 -13.62 -6.72 -14.24
C VAL A 322 -13.29 -5.25 -14.08
N VAL A 323 -12.00 -4.94 -14.02
CA VAL A 323 -11.47 -3.60 -13.83
C VAL A 323 -10.51 -3.21 -14.96
N LEU A 324 -10.41 -1.91 -15.22
CA LEU A 324 -9.38 -1.29 -16.05
C LEU A 324 -8.51 -0.39 -15.19
N LEU A 325 -7.20 -0.47 -15.41
CA LEU A 325 -6.24 0.43 -14.80
C LEU A 325 -5.91 1.58 -15.74
N GLY A 326 -5.85 2.79 -15.17
CA GLY A 326 -5.32 3.96 -15.83
C GLY A 326 -3.87 3.78 -16.33
N GLY A 327 -3.49 4.52 -17.39
CA GLY A 327 -2.23 4.33 -18.12
C GLY A 327 -0.98 4.75 -17.35
N THR A 328 0.18 4.40 -17.92
CA THR A 328 1.56 4.71 -17.46
C THR A 328 1.94 6.18 -17.66
N SER A 329 1.05 7.12 -17.31
CA SER A 329 1.42 8.52 -17.35
C SER A 329 2.63 8.75 -16.44
N PRO A 330 3.66 9.49 -16.87
CA PRO A 330 4.75 9.94 -15.99
C PRO A 330 4.26 10.82 -14.82
N TRP A 331 2.96 11.11 -14.74
CA TRP A 331 2.28 11.88 -13.70
C TRP A 331 1.29 11.05 -12.86
N GLY A 332 1.47 9.73 -12.73
CA GLY A 332 0.99 8.92 -11.60
C GLY A 332 -0.53 8.81 -11.31
N ILE A 333 -1.43 9.35 -12.13
CA ILE A 333 -2.88 9.21 -11.89
C ILE A 333 -3.41 7.97 -12.64
N ALA A 334 -3.33 6.79 -12.01
CA ALA A 334 -3.96 5.57 -12.53
C ALA A 334 -5.27 5.26 -11.75
N PRO A 335 -6.42 5.84 -12.14
CA PRO A 335 -7.70 5.43 -11.57
C PRO A 335 -8.01 3.98 -11.94
N ILE A 336 -8.64 3.26 -11.01
CA ILE A 336 -9.26 1.96 -11.27
C ILE A 336 -10.72 2.16 -11.69
N TRP A 337 -11.10 1.56 -12.82
CA TRP A 337 -12.44 1.66 -13.39
C TRP A 337 -13.10 0.29 -13.41
N TYR A 338 -14.25 0.16 -12.77
CA TYR A 338 -15.09 -1.02 -12.95
C TYR A 338 -15.78 -0.99 -14.32
N VAL A 339 -15.64 -2.07 -15.09
CA VAL A 339 -16.14 -2.15 -16.48
C VAL A 339 -16.97 -3.39 -16.78
N ALA A 340 -17.27 -4.24 -15.78
CA ALA A 340 -18.13 -5.40 -16.03
C ALA A 340 -19.58 -4.98 -16.31
N ASP A 341 -20.12 -4.07 -15.51
CA ASP A 341 -21.42 -3.42 -15.74
C ASP A 341 -21.51 -2.13 -14.92
N ILE A 342 -21.54 -0.95 -15.56
CA ILE A 342 -21.53 0.33 -14.82
C ILE A 342 -22.90 0.65 -14.22
N TYR A 343 -22.91 1.37 -13.10
CA TYR A 343 -24.11 1.63 -12.30
C TYR A 343 -24.58 3.07 -12.42
N PHE A 344 -25.89 3.25 -12.39
CA PHE A 344 -26.55 4.54 -12.43
C PHE A 344 -27.65 4.63 -11.37
N SER A 345 -27.90 5.85 -10.87
CA SER A 345 -29.03 6.17 -10.01
C SER A 345 -29.94 7.18 -10.72
N PRO A 346 -31.27 6.94 -10.75
CA PRO A 346 -32.22 7.94 -11.27
C PRO A 346 -32.12 9.24 -10.46
N THR A 347 -31.99 10.37 -11.14
CA THR A 347 -31.88 11.68 -10.48
C THR A 347 -33.24 12.25 -10.10
N LYS A 348 -34.25 12.04 -10.96
CA LYS A 348 -35.61 12.51 -10.75
C LYS A 348 -36.31 11.71 -9.64
N GLY A 349 -36.86 12.42 -8.66
CA GLY A 349 -37.55 11.80 -7.52
C GLY A 349 -36.62 11.22 -6.46
N SER A 350 -35.31 11.49 -6.58
CA SER A 350 -34.35 11.16 -5.52
C SER A 350 -34.52 12.09 -4.32
N ASP A 351 -34.38 11.57 -3.11
CA ASP A 351 -34.32 12.37 -1.88
C ASP A 351 -32.94 13.04 -1.68
N ALA A 352 -31.93 12.65 -2.46
CA ALA A 352 -30.60 13.23 -2.38
C ALA A 352 -30.54 14.57 -3.11
N VAL A 353 -30.28 15.65 -2.35
CA VAL A 353 -30.17 17.03 -2.86
C VAL A 353 -29.24 17.15 -4.06
N ILE A 354 -28.10 16.43 -4.04
CA ILE A 354 -27.15 16.47 -5.15
C ILE A 354 -27.72 15.84 -6.43
N LEU A 355 -28.50 14.75 -6.33
CA LEU A 355 -29.12 14.12 -7.48
C LEU A 355 -30.25 15.00 -8.05
N GLN A 356 -31.01 15.67 -7.19
CA GLN A 356 -31.99 16.69 -7.62
C GLN A 356 -31.30 17.84 -8.36
N TYR A 357 -30.18 18.35 -7.82
CA TYR A 357 -29.39 19.40 -8.46
C TYR A 357 -28.92 19.00 -9.86
N LEU A 358 -28.43 17.76 -10.04
CA LEU A 358 -28.01 17.24 -11.36
C LEU A 358 -29.18 17.16 -12.36
N ALA A 359 -30.36 16.76 -11.90
CA ALA A 359 -31.57 16.75 -12.75
C ALA A 359 -31.95 18.16 -13.20
N GLU A 360 -31.98 19.11 -12.27
CA GLU A 360 -32.52 20.46 -12.48
C GLU A 360 -31.56 21.38 -13.23
N ASN A 361 -30.25 21.25 -12.99
CA ASN A 361 -29.24 22.20 -13.48
C ASN A 361 -28.37 21.64 -14.61
N HIS A 362 -28.32 20.32 -14.78
CA HIS A 362 -27.45 19.67 -15.76
C HIS A 362 -28.18 18.75 -16.75
N ASP A 363 -29.52 18.63 -16.70
CA ASP A 363 -30.32 17.71 -17.53
C ASP A 363 -29.81 16.26 -17.49
N ILE A 364 -29.26 15.84 -16.34
CA ILE A 364 -28.79 14.47 -16.12
C ILE A 364 -29.96 13.68 -15.54
N HIS A 365 -30.48 12.69 -16.27
CA HIS A 365 -31.56 11.82 -15.76
C HIS A 365 -31.02 10.65 -14.93
N TYR A 366 -29.78 10.24 -15.18
CA TYR A 366 -29.14 9.11 -14.54
C TYR A 366 -27.72 9.48 -14.11
N GLY A 367 -27.52 9.68 -12.80
CA GLY A 367 -26.20 9.95 -12.24
C GLY A 367 -25.38 8.67 -12.13
N ARG A 368 -24.13 8.67 -12.62
CA ARG A 368 -23.25 7.51 -12.51
C ARG A 368 -22.88 7.28 -11.05
N ILE A 369 -22.93 6.03 -10.61
CA ILE A 369 -22.37 5.62 -9.33
C ILE A 369 -21.10 4.81 -9.59
N ASN A 370 -19.97 5.27 -9.06
CA ASN A 370 -18.70 4.58 -9.20
C ASN A 370 -18.39 3.77 -7.93
N PRO A 371 -18.43 2.43 -7.98
CA PRO A 371 -18.19 1.60 -6.79
C PRO A 371 -16.73 1.63 -6.33
N MET A 372 -15.81 2.10 -7.17
CA MET A 372 -14.38 2.18 -6.89
C MET A 372 -13.94 3.57 -6.39
N MET A 373 -14.86 4.41 -5.91
CA MET A 373 -14.49 5.69 -5.28
C MET A 373 -14.14 5.46 -3.80
N PHE A 374 -13.13 6.14 -3.28
CA PHE A 374 -12.66 5.94 -1.90
C PHE A 374 -13.75 6.16 -0.83
N TYR A 375 -14.70 7.04 -1.09
CA TYR A 375 -15.84 7.31 -0.19
C TYR A 375 -16.99 6.30 -0.32
N THR A 376 -16.98 5.49 -1.39
CA THR A 376 -17.93 4.40 -1.61
C THR A 376 -17.33 3.05 -1.21
N CYS A 377 -16.02 2.91 -1.37
CA CYS A 377 -15.22 1.76 -0.98
C CYS A 377 -13.90 2.25 -0.36
N PRO A 378 -13.82 2.34 0.97
CA PRO A 378 -12.59 2.73 1.65
C PRO A 378 -11.43 1.76 1.39
N ASP A 379 -11.72 0.49 1.13
CA ASP A 379 -10.73 -0.57 0.85
C ASP A 379 -10.32 -0.69 -0.63
N MET A 380 -10.63 0.31 -1.47
CA MET A 380 -10.32 0.26 -2.90
C MET A 380 -8.84 0.06 -3.23
N GLY A 381 -7.94 0.41 -2.30
CA GLY A 381 -6.50 0.17 -2.44
C GLY A 381 -6.15 -1.31 -2.62
N VAL A 382 -6.90 -2.22 -1.99
CA VAL A 382 -6.68 -3.67 -2.09
C VAL A 382 -6.94 -4.16 -3.52
N ASP A 383 -8.08 -3.77 -4.11
CA ASP A 383 -8.43 -4.15 -5.47
C ASP A 383 -7.50 -3.51 -6.51
N LEU A 384 -7.08 -2.27 -6.25
CA LEU A 384 -6.10 -1.56 -7.09
C LEU A 384 -4.74 -2.27 -7.08
N ALA A 385 -4.24 -2.65 -5.91
CA ALA A 385 -2.94 -3.30 -5.79
C ALA A 385 -2.92 -4.70 -6.43
N LYS A 386 -4.01 -5.48 -6.26
CA LYS A 386 -4.16 -6.76 -6.98
C LYS A 386 -4.12 -6.56 -8.49
N ALA A 387 -4.84 -5.57 -9.01
CA ALA A 387 -4.84 -5.27 -10.43
C ALA A 387 -3.43 -4.84 -10.90
N TRP A 388 -2.71 -4.02 -10.13
CA TRP A 388 -1.33 -3.65 -10.44
C TRP A 388 -0.37 -4.84 -10.42
N ALA A 389 -0.53 -5.76 -9.47
CA ALA A 389 0.28 -6.97 -9.41
C ALA A 389 0.04 -7.86 -10.64
N VAL A 390 -1.22 -8.05 -11.06
CA VAL A 390 -1.57 -8.77 -12.29
C VAL A 390 -0.96 -8.12 -13.53
N ARG A 391 -1.09 -6.80 -13.65
CA ARG A 391 -0.51 -6.03 -14.75
C ARG A 391 1.02 -6.18 -14.81
N SER A 392 1.69 -5.95 -13.68
CA SER A 392 3.16 -6.01 -13.60
C SER A 392 3.67 -7.42 -13.90
N THR A 393 2.94 -8.44 -13.48
CA THR A 393 3.22 -9.83 -13.86
C THR A 393 3.08 -10.07 -15.36
N ALA A 394 2.02 -9.55 -16.00
CA ALA A 394 1.84 -9.69 -17.43
C ALA A 394 2.90 -8.93 -18.25
N GLU A 395 3.25 -7.72 -17.83
CA GLU A 395 4.33 -6.91 -18.41
C GLU A 395 5.68 -7.63 -18.29
N PHE A 396 6.03 -8.13 -17.11
CA PHE A 396 7.24 -8.96 -16.91
C PHE A 396 7.24 -10.20 -17.82
N ALA A 397 6.12 -10.92 -17.91
CA ALA A 397 6.02 -12.09 -18.77
C ALA A 397 6.14 -11.77 -20.28
N LEU A 398 5.75 -10.56 -20.69
CA LEU A 398 5.93 -10.09 -22.06
C LEU A 398 7.41 -9.77 -22.36
N GLU A 399 8.11 -9.16 -21.40
CA GLU A 399 9.51 -8.74 -21.51
C GLU A 399 10.49 -9.92 -21.44
N HIS A 400 10.16 -10.95 -20.64
CA HIS A 400 11.02 -12.12 -20.38
C HIS A 400 10.38 -13.44 -20.85
N PRO A 401 10.28 -13.68 -22.18
CA PRO A 401 9.57 -14.82 -22.73
C PRO A 401 10.15 -16.19 -22.38
N GLU A 402 11.41 -16.24 -21.95
CA GLU A 402 12.11 -17.43 -21.51
C GLU A 402 11.73 -17.90 -20.10
N VAL A 403 11.12 -17.04 -19.28
CA VAL A 403 10.75 -17.35 -17.90
C VAL A 403 9.36 -18.00 -17.86
N ALA A 404 9.28 -19.22 -17.32
CA ALA A 404 8.05 -20.01 -17.17
C ALA A 404 7.17 -20.07 -18.45
N PRO A 405 7.71 -20.51 -19.59
CA PRO A 405 7.06 -20.38 -20.90
C PRO A 405 5.68 -21.04 -20.98
N THR A 406 5.49 -22.19 -20.34
CA THR A 406 4.19 -22.89 -20.30
C THR A 406 3.10 -22.06 -19.60
N HIS A 407 3.45 -21.41 -18.49
CA HIS A 407 2.50 -20.59 -17.74
C HIS A 407 2.29 -19.22 -18.39
N ARG A 408 3.34 -18.71 -19.05
CA ARG A 408 3.28 -17.50 -19.88
C ARG A 408 2.24 -17.61 -20.98
N GLU A 409 2.25 -18.73 -21.71
CA GLU A 409 1.26 -18.99 -22.77
C GLU A 409 -0.16 -18.91 -22.22
N ARG A 410 -0.44 -19.50 -21.04
CA ARG A 410 -1.75 -19.44 -20.40
C ARG A 410 -2.13 -18.01 -20.00
N LEU A 411 -1.25 -17.27 -19.33
CA LEU A 411 -1.48 -15.87 -18.93
C LEU A 411 -1.82 -14.98 -20.12
N LEU A 412 -1.10 -15.14 -21.23
CA LEU A 412 -1.23 -14.29 -22.42
C LEU A 412 -2.23 -14.83 -23.47
N SER A 413 -2.71 -16.08 -23.31
CA SER A 413 -3.58 -16.77 -24.30
C SER A 413 -4.90 -16.06 -24.57
N HIS A 414 -5.36 -15.24 -23.64
CA HIS A 414 -6.65 -14.58 -23.75
C HIS A 414 -6.57 -13.24 -24.49
N GLY A 415 -5.36 -12.72 -24.79
CA GLY A 415 -5.05 -11.62 -25.72
C GLY A 415 -5.59 -10.23 -25.39
N ASP A 416 -6.79 -10.12 -24.82
CA ASP A 416 -7.52 -8.88 -24.53
C ASP A 416 -7.99 -8.80 -23.07
N ILE A 417 -7.76 -9.82 -22.23
CA ILE A 417 -8.15 -9.85 -20.82
C ILE A 417 -7.10 -10.65 -20.03
N TRP A 418 -6.65 -10.10 -18.90
CA TRP A 418 -5.79 -10.81 -17.95
C TRP A 418 -6.57 -11.29 -16.73
N TYR A 419 -6.20 -12.46 -16.21
CA TYR A 419 -6.87 -13.09 -15.06
C TYR A 419 -5.90 -13.20 -13.89
N GLU A 420 -6.35 -12.82 -12.69
CA GLU A 420 -5.55 -12.89 -11.47
C GLU A 420 -4.98 -14.29 -11.22
N SER A 421 -5.79 -15.35 -11.36
CA SER A 421 -5.32 -16.72 -11.12
C SER A 421 -4.24 -17.17 -12.10
N ASP A 422 -4.27 -16.69 -13.35
CA ASP A 422 -3.26 -17.06 -14.35
C ASP A 422 -1.95 -16.29 -14.09
N ALA A 423 -2.04 -15.01 -13.68
CA ALA A 423 -0.87 -14.22 -13.29
C ALA A 423 -0.21 -14.80 -12.03
N TYR A 424 -1.01 -15.19 -11.04
CA TYR A 424 -0.51 -15.86 -9.84
C TYR A 424 0.20 -17.19 -10.18
N ALA A 425 -0.41 -18.01 -11.04
CA ALA A 425 0.19 -19.27 -11.46
C ALA A 425 1.51 -19.07 -12.22
N TYR A 426 1.58 -18.02 -13.06
CA TYR A 426 2.82 -17.62 -13.71
C TYR A 426 3.88 -17.19 -12.71
N MET A 427 3.58 -16.29 -11.76
CA MET A 427 4.55 -15.82 -10.77
C MET A 427 5.14 -16.94 -9.94
N ARG A 428 4.29 -17.89 -9.49
CA ARG A 428 4.78 -19.05 -8.75
C ARG A 428 5.71 -19.92 -9.61
N ALA A 429 5.34 -20.17 -10.85
CA ALA A 429 6.18 -20.93 -11.77
C ALA A 429 7.49 -20.18 -12.06
N ALA A 430 7.44 -18.86 -12.28
CA ALA A 430 8.61 -18.02 -12.51
C ALA A 430 9.58 -18.06 -11.32
N LEU A 431 9.09 -17.93 -10.09
CA LEU A 431 9.91 -18.02 -8.88
C LEU A 431 10.54 -19.41 -8.71
N ALA A 432 9.85 -20.49 -9.10
CA ALA A 432 10.37 -21.86 -9.02
C ALA A 432 11.34 -22.23 -10.17
N GLU A 433 11.08 -21.73 -11.38
CA GLU A 433 11.80 -22.06 -12.62
C GLU A 433 12.96 -21.11 -12.93
N THR A 434 13.18 -20.07 -12.12
CA THR A 434 14.28 -19.09 -12.24
C THR A 434 15.40 -19.41 -11.22
N PRO A 435 16.16 -20.52 -11.36
CA PRO A 435 17.25 -20.81 -10.44
C PRO A 435 18.37 -19.78 -10.61
N ILE A 436 18.94 -19.37 -9.48
CA ILE A 436 19.97 -18.33 -9.31
C ILE A 436 21.14 -18.45 -10.31
N GLN A 437 21.43 -19.65 -10.82
CA GLN A 437 22.57 -19.90 -11.70
C GLN A 437 22.32 -19.66 -13.20
N ARG A 438 21.08 -19.46 -13.66
CA ARG A 438 20.75 -19.37 -15.11
C ARG A 438 20.18 -18.04 -15.57
N THR A 439 19.97 -17.11 -14.65
CA THR A 439 19.25 -15.86 -14.90
C THR A 439 20.16 -14.68 -14.60
N THR A 440 20.04 -13.61 -15.37
CA THR A 440 20.79 -12.38 -15.07
C THR A 440 20.30 -11.78 -13.75
N LEU A 441 21.18 -11.04 -13.06
CA LEU A 441 20.83 -10.35 -11.81
C LEU A 441 19.62 -9.42 -12.01
N THR A 442 19.56 -8.73 -13.15
CA THR A 442 18.47 -7.82 -13.51
C THR A 442 17.10 -8.51 -13.56
N VAL A 443 16.99 -9.64 -14.28
CA VAL A 443 15.72 -10.38 -14.38
C VAL A 443 15.28 -10.90 -13.01
N ARG A 444 16.22 -11.34 -12.18
CA ARG A 444 15.93 -11.78 -10.80
C ARG A 444 15.43 -10.61 -9.94
N GLU A 445 16.08 -9.45 -9.99
CA GLU A 445 15.68 -8.27 -9.22
C GLU A 445 14.29 -7.76 -9.64
N GLU A 446 14.00 -7.77 -10.95
CA GLU A 446 12.67 -7.45 -11.48
C GLU A 446 11.61 -8.47 -11.03
N LEU A 447 11.91 -9.77 -11.07
CA LEU A 447 11.00 -10.81 -10.60
C LEU A 447 10.72 -10.69 -9.09
N GLU A 448 11.76 -10.42 -8.28
CA GLU A 448 11.64 -10.16 -6.85
C GLU A 448 10.78 -8.92 -6.58
N PHE A 449 10.94 -7.87 -7.38
CA PHE A 449 10.11 -6.66 -7.31
C PHE A 449 8.64 -6.96 -7.62
N VAL A 450 8.33 -7.67 -8.71
CA VAL A 450 6.94 -8.04 -9.04
C VAL A 450 6.33 -8.90 -7.94
N ALA A 451 7.07 -9.86 -7.39
CA ALA A 451 6.60 -10.67 -6.28
C ALA A 451 6.37 -9.86 -4.98
N LEU A 452 7.16 -8.80 -4.75
CA LEU A 452 6.92 -7.88 -3.65
C LEU A 452 5.56 -7.15 -3.80
N LEU A 453 5.15 -6.80 -5.01
CA LEU A 453 3.84 -6.18 -5.27
C LEU A 453 2.69 -7.07 -4.82
N TRP A 454 2.80 -8.39 -5.04
CA TRP A 454 1.83 -9.39 -4.57
C TRP A 454 1.82 -9.53 -3.04
N ASN A 455 2.98 -9.40 -2.39
CA ASN A 455 3.11 -9.54 -0.93
C ASN A 455 2.60 -8.33 -0.15
N ARG A 456 2.79 -7.10 -0.68
CA ARG A 456 2.59 -5.87 0.09
C ARG A 456 1.27 -5.15 -0.17
N ASN A 457 0.53 -5.47 -1.23
CA ASN A 457 -0.77 -4.86 -1.56
C ASN A 457 -0.82 -3.30 -1.52
N GLY A 458 0.33 -2.61 -1.50
CA GLY A 458 0.43 -1.14 -1.35
C GLY A 458 0.70 -0.38 -2.66
N VAL A 459 0.63 -1.06 -3.82
CA VAL A 459 0.90 -0.45 -5.12
C VAL A 459 -0.24 0.46 -5.56
N GLY A 460 0.09 1.66 -6.06
CA GLY A 460 -0.87 2.62 -6.60
C GLY A 460 -1.51 3.53 -5.54
N LEU A 461 -0.96 3.58 -4.32
CA LEU A 461 -1.37 4.52 -3.27
C LEU A 461 -1.25 5.97 -3.75
N ASP A 462 -0.22 6.28 -4.53
CA ASP A 462 -0.01 7.58 -5.16
C ASP A 462 -1.16 7.95 -6.12
N GLY A 463 -1.64 7.01 -6.93
CA GLY A 463 -2.81 7.15 -7.78
C GLY A 463 -4.12 7.29 -6.99
N VAL A 464 -4.27 6.58 -5.87
CA VAL A 464 -5.41 6.75 -4.94
C VAL A 464 -5.41 8.16 -4.36
N LEU A 465 -4.26 8.61 -3.88
CA LEU A 465 -4.10 9.95 -3.31
C LEU A 465 -4.42 11.04 -4.32
N ALA A 466 -3.88 10.94 -5.54
CA ALA A 466 -4.19 11.89 -6.60
C ALA A 466 -5.68 11.88 -6.98
N SER A 467 -6.34 10.72 -6.94
CA SER A 467 -7.78 10.62 -7.14
C SER A 467 -8.57 11.34 -6.03
N ILE A 468 -8.17 11.17 -4.76
CA ILE A 468 -8.77 11.88 -3.62
C ILE A 468 -8.60 13.39 -3.78
N VAL A 469 -7.38 13.85 -4.05
CA VAL A 469 -7.07 15.27 -4.28
C VAL A 469 -7.96 15.85 -5.37
N ARG A 470 -8.06 15.18 -6.53
CA ARG A 470 -8.90 15.62 -7.64
C ARG A 470 -10.36 15.72 -7.23
N THR A 471 -10.90 14.67 -6.61
CA THR A 471 -12.32 14.65 -6.22
C THR A 471 -12.64 15.72 -5.17
N GLU A 472 -11.78 15.91 -4.17
CA GLU A 472 -11.99 16.92 -3.13
C GLU A 472 -11.80 18.35 -3.66
N SER A 473 -10.80 18.57 -4.52
CA SER A 473 -10.59 19.86 -5.19
C SER A 473 -11.80 20.25 -6.03
N ASN A 474 -12.30 19.31 -6.85
CA ASN A 474 -13.47 19.55 -7.69
C ASN A 474 -14.73 19.80 -6.85
N ARG A 475 -14.94 19.02 -5.78
CA ARG A 475 -16.06 19.23 -4.85
C ARG A 475 -16.00 20.61 -4.18
N LEU A 476 -14.81 21.03 -3.73
CA LEU A 476 -14.62 22.34 -3.11
C LEU A 476 -14.90 23.47 -4.10
N ASP A 477 -14.36 23.38 -5.32
CA ASP A 477 -14.61 24.36 -6.38
C ASP A 477 -16.11 24.44 -6.74
N MET A 478 -16.78 23.30 -6.87
CA MET A 478 -18.23 23.25 -7.09
C MET A 478 -19.03 23.87 -5.93
N TYR A 479 -18.63 23.59 -4.69
CA TYR A 479 -19.24 24.22 -3.51
C TYR A 479 -19.08 25.74 -3.55
N GLU A 480 -17.90 26.24 -3.93
CA GLU A 480 -17.65 27.69 -4.08
C GLU A 480 -18.47 28.32 -5.22
N ARG A 481 -18.87 27.54 -6.22
CA ARG A 481 -19.78 27.94 -7.31
C ARG A 481 -21.27 27.80 -6.96
N GLY A 482 -21.61 27.39 -5.74
CA GLY A 482 -22.98 27.30 -5.24
C GLY A 482 -23.65 25.94 -5.42
N VAL A 483 -22.92 24.89 -5.79
CA VAL A 483 -23.45 23.52 -5.77
C VAL A 483 -23.73 23.12 -4.31
N PRO A 484 -24.90 22.54 -3.98
CA PRO A 484 -25.35 22.34 -2.59
C PRO A 484 -24.68 21.15 -1.89
N PHE A 485 -23.35 21.13 -1.84
CA PHE A 485 -22.60 20.16 -1.05
C PHE A 485 -22.65 20.52 0.45
N ASP A 486 -22.98 19.54 1.29
CA ASP A 486 -22.80 19.66 2.73
C ASP A 486 -21.31 19.45 3.07
N VAL A 487 -20.66 20.55 3.45
CA VAL A 487 -19.24 20.62 3.85
C VAL A 487 -19.07 20.76 5.37
N SER A 488 -20.09 20.43 6.15
CA SER A 488 -19.98 20.36 7.61
C SER A 488 -18.91 19.34 8.03
N ALA A 489 -18.25 19.58 9.16
CA ALA A 489 -17.26 18.66 9.72
C ALA A 489 -17.82 17.23 9.87
N LYS A 490 -19.10 17.11 10.24
CA LYS A 490 -19.79 15.83 10.35
C LYS A 490 -19.87 15.10 9.02
N THR A 491 -20.41 15.73 7.99
CA THR A 491 -20.55 15.09 6.67
C THR A 491 -19.19 14.78 6.05
N ASN A 492 -18.23 15.72 6.16
CA ASN A 492 -16.88 15.52 5.68
C ASN A 492 -16.19 14.33 6.38
N LEU A 493 -16.19 14.24 7.71
CA LEU A 493 -15.54 13.13 8.42
C LEU A 493 -16.16 11.77 8.11
N LEU A 494 -17.49 11.70 7.96
CA LEU A 494 -18.16 10.41 7.82
C LEU A 494 -18.20 9.88 6.40
N THR A 495 -18.20 10.78 5.41
CA THR A 495 -18.31 10.38 4.00
C THR A 495 -17.03 10.61 3.22
N ARG A 496 -16.13 11.48 3.69
CA ARG A 496 -14.96 11.94 2.93
C ARG A 496 -13.63 11.72 3.64
N SER A 497 -13.63 11.17 4.85
CA SER A 497 -12.38 10.75 5.51
C SER A 497 -11.74 9.64 4.68
N ALA A 498 -10.50 9.89 4.24
CA ALA A 498 -9.73 8.91 3.48
C ALA A 498 -8.71 8.16 4.34
N ILE A 499 -8.71 8.37 5.66
CA ILE A 499 -7.76 7.69 6.55
C ILE A 499 -7.81 6.17 6.42
N PRO A 500 -8.99 5.51 6.40
CA PRO A 500 -8.98 4.06 6.25
C PRO A 500 -8.33 3.65 4.91
N THR A 501 -8.64 4.34 3.83
CA THR A 501 -8.01 4.09 2.52
C THR A 501 -6.49 4.32 2.52
N LEU A 502 -6.02 5.37 3.20
CA LEU A 502 -4.64 5.87 3.12
C LEU A 502 -3.70 5.31 4.20
N LEU A 503 -4.22 4.71 5.27
CA LEU A 503 -3.43 4.07 6.33
C LEU A 503 -3.44 2.54 6.25
N LEU A 504 -4.35 1.92 5.48
CA LEU A 504 -4.56 0.45 5.46
C LEU A 504 -4.18 -0.18 4.12
N SER A 505 -3.41 0.53 3.29
CA SER A 505 -2.98 0.05 1.97
C SER A 505 -2.02 -1.13 2.01
N ASP A 506 -1.40 -1.48 3.15
CA ASP A 506 -0.42 -2.58 3.26
C ASP A 506 -1.06 -3.97 3.48
N GLY A 507 -2.32 -4.17 3.04
CA GLY A 507 -2.89 -5.50 2.83
C GLY A 507 -3.48 -6.22 4.06
N GLN A 508 -3.51 -5.61 5.24
CA GLN A 508 -4.30 -6.14 6.37
C GLN A 508 -5.72 -5.54 6.32
N SER A 509 -6.58 -6.18 5.51
CA SER A 509 -7.89 -5.64 5.14
C SER A 509 -8.82 -5.40 6.33
N ILE A 510 -9.62 -4.35 6.18
CA ILE A 510 -10.57 -3.84 7.14
C ILE A 510 -11.92 -4.53 6.94
N ASP A 511 -11.98 -5.83 7.18
CA ASP A 511 -13.28 -6.53 7.36
C ASP A 511 -14.13 -5.89 8.50
N ILE A 512 -13.56 -4.92 9.22
CA ILE A 512 -14.12 -4.18 10.35
C ILE A 512 -14.97 -2.97 9.90
N LEU A 513 -14.74 -2.37 8.73
CA LEU A 513 -15.49 -1.17 8.29
C LEU A 513 -16.93 -1.48 7.88
N HIS A 514 -17.14 -2.68 7.38
CA HIS A 514 -18.45 -3.18 7.01
C HIS A 514 -19.09 -3.81 8.25
N ALA A 515 -20.08 -3.13 8.82
CA ALA A 515 -20.70 -3.57 10.06
C ALA A 515 -21.35 -4.95 9.88
N GLN A 516 -20.86 -5.98 10.57
CA GLN A 516 -21.66 -7.16 10.90
C GLN A 516 -22.69 -6.79 11.97
N SER A 517 -23.65 -5.92 11.67
CA SER A 517 -24.75 -5.62 12.59
C SER A 517 -25.97 -6.44 12.22
N GLY A 518 -26.48 -7.24 13.15
CA GLY A 518 -27.71 -8.03 13.02
C GLY A 518 -29.01 -7.21 12.97
N THR A 519 -29.07 -6.12 12.19
CA THR A 519 -30.29 -5.33 11.95
C THR A 519 -30.46 -4.88 10.47
N ASP A 520 -31.36 -5.60 9.79
CA ASP A 520 -32.36 -5.27 8.74
C ASP A 520 -32.13 -4.41 7.48
N ILE A 521 -30.96 -3.82 7.19
CA ILE A 521 -30.73 -3.26 5.84
C ILE A 521 -29.42 -3.80 5.25
N ARG A 522 -29.55 -4.61 4.22
CA ARG A 522 -28.42 -5.31 3.56
C ARG A 522 -27.93 -4.48 2.38
N ALA A 523 -26.67 -4.70 1.95
CA ALA A 523 -26.13 -4.09 0.73
C ALA A 523 -27.02 -4.35 -0.50
N SER A 524 -27.77 -5.47 -0.51
CA SER A 524 -28.80 -5.78 -1.50
C SER A 524 -29.84 -4.66 -1.69
N ASP A 525 -30.23 -3.98 -0.63
CA ASP A 525 -31.30 -2.98 -0.68
C ASP A 525 -30.82 -1.71 -1.40
N PHE A 526 -29.57 -1.28 -1.15
CA PHE A 526 -28.94 -0.20 -1.90
C PHE A 526 -28.78 -0.57 -3.39
N LEU A 527 -28.32 -1.79 -3.69
CA LEU A 527 -28.18 -2.26 -5.07
C LEU A 527 -29.51 -2.27 -5.83
N THR A 528 -30.63 -2.50 -5.16
CA THR A 528 -31.96 -2.44 -5.81
C THR A 528 -32.38 -1.03 -6.24
N THR A 529 -31.75 0.01 -5.69
CA THR A 529 -31.99 1.40 -6.09
C THR A 529 -31.18 1.82 -7.32
N LEU A 530 -30.22 1.00 -7.74
CA LEU A 530 -29.35 1.27 -8.87
C LEU A 530 -29.86 0.57 -10.12
N THR A 531 -29.60 1.16 -11.28
CA THR A 531 -29.82 0.54 -12.59
C THR A 531 -28.48 0.27 -13.26
N THR A 532 -28.29 -0.93 -13.80
CA THR A 532 -27.07 -1.28 -14.54
C THR A 532 -27.12 -0.77 -15.98
N TYR A 533 -25.97 -0.57 -16.61
CA TYR A 533 -25.92 -0.28 -18.06
C TYR A 533 -26.59 -1.40 -18.88
N GLY A 534 -26.36 -2.66 -18.49
CA GLY A 534 -26.98 -3.82 -19.11
C GLY A 534 -28.50 -3.74 -19.17
N ASP A 535 -29.15 -3.21 -18.13
CA ASP A 535 -30.59 -2.99 -18.07
C ASP A 535 -31.00 -1.71 -18.80
N MET A 536 -30.30 -0.59 -18.53
CA MET A 536 -30.61 0.73 -19.08
C MET A 536 -30.61 0.75 -20.60
N ARG A 537 -29.67 0.08 -21.25
CA ARG A 537 -29.51 0.12 -22.72
C ARG A 537 -30.73 -0.41 -23.48
N ASN A 538 -31.62 -1.16 -22.82
CA ASN A 538 -32.84 -1.68 -23.44
C ASN A 538 -34.03 -0.71 -23.32
N ILE A 539 -33.96 0.27 -22.41
CA ILE A 539 -35.08 1.15 -22.04
C ILE A 539 -34.78 2.64 -22.25
N VAL A 540 -33.51 3.04 -22.20
CA VAL A 540 -33.06 4.43 -22.41
C VAL A 540 -32.34 4.53 -23.75
N PRO A 541 -32.67 5.52 -24.60
CA PRO A 541 -31.95 5.74 -25.85
C PRO A 541 -30.45 5.91 -25.61
N HIS A 542 -29.61 5.24 -26.41
CA HIS A 542 -28.15 5.27 -26.25
C HIS A 542 -27.58 6.70 -26.20
N ALA A 543 -28.07 7.60 -27.05
CA ALA A 543 -27.66 9.00 -27.04
C ALA A 543 -27.92 9.71 -25.70
N ARG A 544 -28.99 9.34 -24.98
CA ARG A 544 -29.27 9.86 -23.64
C ARG A 544 -28.30 9.30 -22.61
N ILE A 545 -27.97 8.01 -22.66
CA ILE A 545 -26.97 7.40 -21.77
C ILE A 545 -25.60 8.08 -21.96
N VAL A 546 -25.18 8.29 -23.20
CA VAL A 546 -23.92 8.97 -23.55
C VAL A 546 -23.92 10.41 -23.04
N HIS A 547 -25.01 11.15 -23.25
CA HIS A 547 -25.17 12.52 -22.77
C HIS A 547 -25.04 12.57 -21.25
N ASP A 548 -25.86 11.82 -20.52
CA ASP A 548 -25.91 11.87 -19.06
C ASP A 548 -24.57 11.44 -18.45
N LEU A 549 -23.93 10.41 -19.00
CA LEU A 549 -22.61 9.99 -18.55
C LEU A 549 -21.54 11.07 -18.83
N ARG A 550 -21.56 11.72 -20.01
CA ARG A 550 -20.62 12.79 -20.33
C ARG A 550 -20.80 13.99 -19.40
N GLU A 551 -22.02 14.49 -19.24
CA GLU A 551 -22.32 15.63 -18.37
C GLU A 551 -21.99 15.32 -16.92
N PHE A 552 -22.24 14.08 -16.46
CA PHE A 552 -21.83 13.65 -15.13
C PHE A 552 -20.31 13.62 -14.96
N LEU A 553 -19.57 13.13 -15.95
CA LEU A 553 -18.10 13.13 -15.90
C LEU A 553 -17.52 14.55 -15.91
N ILE A 554 -18.12 15.49 -16.66
CA ILE A 554 -17.78 16.92 -16.61
C ILE A 554 -18.02 17.46 -15.20
N PHE A 555 -19.19 17.17 -14.62
CA PHE A 555 -19.55 17.59 -13.27
C PHE A 555 -18.54 17.07 -12.23
N GLU A 556 -18.13 15.80 -12.34
CA GLU A 556 -17.10 15.19 -11.48
C GLU A 556 -15.66 15.67 -11.77
N GLY A 557 -15.49 16.67 -12.64
CA GLY A 557 -14.18 17.28 -12.91
C GLY A 557 -13.23 16.36 -13.67
N VAL A 558 -13.77 15.33 -14.34
CA VAL A 558 -12.99 14.51 -15.27
C VAL A 558 -12.71 15.37 -16.49
N SER A 559 -11.45 15.84 -16.61
CA SER A 559 -11.02 16.64 -17.77
C SER A 559 -11.36 15.90 -19.05
N LEU A 560 -12.29 16.48 -19.81
CA LEU A 560 -12.69 15.98 -21.11
C LEU A 560 -11.62 16.19 -22.17
#